data_AF-T1AJN9-F1
#
_entry.id   AF-T1AJN9-F1
#
_cell.length_a   1.000
_cell.length_b   1.000
_cell.length_c   1.000
_cell.angle_alpha   90.00
_cell.angle_beta   90.00
_cell.angle_gamma   90.00
#
_symmetry.space_group_name_H-M   'P 1'
#
loop_
_entity.id
_entity.type
_entity.pdbx_description
1 polymer ?
#
loop_
_entity_poly.entity_id
_entity_poly.type
_entity_poly.pdbx_seq_one_letter_code
_entity_poly.pdbx_strand_id
1 'polypeptide(L)'
;MVAEGEVLTASAAGYGKRTPIAEFPLQGRGGQGVIALQTSERNGAAVAALQVLPGQEIMLISSNGTLVRTAVDEISVLGRNTQGVG
;
A
#
# COMPACT_ATOMS: atom_id res chain seq x y z
N MET A 1 19.90 11.32 -1.61
CA MET A 1 19.59 9.93 -1.21
C MET A 1 18.21 9.63 -1.74
N VAL A 2 18.08 8.65 -2.62
CA VAL A 2 16.75 8.10 -2.94
C VAL A 2 16.34 7.34 -1.69
N ALA A 3 15.16 7.63 -1.14
CA ALA A 3 14.70 6.98 0.07
C ALA A 3 14.72 5.46 -0.11
N GLU A 4 15.26 4.73 0.87
CA GLU A 4 15.18 3.28 0.92
C GLU A 4 13.80 2.88 1.47
N GLY A 5 13.22 1.81 0.91
CA GLY A 5 11.95 1.26 1.37
C GLY A 5 10.83 1.25 0.32
N GLU A 6 9.71 0.71 0.75
CA GLU A 6 8.53 0.47 -0.08
C GLU A 6 7.33 1.19 0.54
N VAL A 7 6.35 1.54 -0.30
CA VAL A 7 5.07 2.05 0.17
C VAL A 7 4.08 0.89 0.17
N LEU A 8 3.66 0.47 1.36
CA LEU A 8 2.51 -0.39 1.53
C LEU A 8 1.24 0.43 1.29
N THR A 9 0.34 -0.08 0.45
CA THR A 9 -1.03 0.43 0.33
C THR A 9 -2.03 -0.67 0.64
N ALA A 10 -3.15 -0.31 1.27
CA ALA A 10 -4.24 -1.24 1.58
C ALA A 10 -5.61 -0.61 1.27
N SER A 11 -6.59 -1.45 0.93
CA SER A 11 -7.96 -1.06 0.66
C SER A 11 -8.97 -1.65 1.67
N ALA A 12 -10.17 -1.09 1.68
CA ALA A 12 -11.22 -1.43 2.64
C ALA A 12 -11.64 -2.91 2.61
N ALA A 13 -11.54 -3.57 1.44
CA ALA A 13 -11.83 -4.99 1.29
C ALA A 13 -10.62 -5.91 1.59
N GLY A 14 -9.54 -5.37 2.18
CA GLY A 14 -8.37 -6.15 2.60
C GLY A 14 -7.32 -6.40 1.51
N TYR A 15 -7.45 -5.78 0.33
CA TYR A 15 -6.43 -5.89 -0.71
C TYR A 15 -5.28 -4.95 -0.43
N GLY A 16 -4.06 -5.40 -0.68
CA GLY A 16 -2.87 -4.58 -0.49
C GLY A 16 -1.71 -5.00 -1.36
N LYS A 17 -0.68 -4.17 -1.34
CA LYS A 17 0.59 -4.39 -2.02
C LYS A 17 1.66 -3.47 -1.47
N ARG A 18 2.90 -3.84 -1.69
CA ARG A 18 4.06 -2.96 -1.54
C ARG A 18 4.48 -2.45 -2.91
N THR A 19 4.89 -1.19 -2.99
CA THR A 19 5.44 -0.62 -4.20
C THR A 19 6.75 0.10 -3.90
N PRO A 20 7.84 -0.16 -4.64
CA PRO A 20 9.10 0.55 -4.43
C PRO A 20 8.90 2.06 -4.46
N ILE A 21 9.50 2.78 -3.51
CA ILE A 21 9.33 4.24 -3.44
C ILE A 21 9.86 4.95 -4.70
N ALA A 22 10.83 4.34 -5.38
CA ALA A 22 11.39 4.81 -6.65
C ALA A 22 10.36 4.86 -7.80
N GLU A 23 9.25 4.12 -7.71
CA GLU A 23 8.19 4.22 -8.72
C GLU A 23 7.35 5.50 -8.59
N PHE A 24 7.40 6.17 -7.43
CA PHE A 24 6.64 7.40 -7.20
C PHE A 24 7.45 8.60 -7.70
N PRO A 25 7.08 9.21 -8.84
CA PRO A 25 7.80 10.36 -9.35
C PRO A 25 7.65 11.53 -8.38
N LEU A 26 8.70 12.34 -8.27
CA LEU A 26 8.59 13.64 -7.62
C LEU A 26 7.55 14.48 -8.36
N GLN A 27 6.58 15.02 -7.62
CA GLN A 27 5.54 15.89 -8.15
C GLN A 27 5.59 17.23 -7.42
N GLY A 28 5.30 18.31 -8.14
CA GLY A 28 5.13 19.63 -7.53
C GLY A 28 3.89 19.67 -6.63
N ARG A 29 3.90 20.59 -5.67
CA ARG A 29 2.73 20.82 -4.81
C ARG A 29 1.56 21.39 -5.63
N GLY A 30 0.34 20.92 -5.37
CA GLY A 30 -0.90 21.42 -5.97
C GLY A 30 -1.41 20.64 -7.19
N GLY A 31 -0.72 19.57 -7.59
CA GLY A 31 -1.23 18.62 -8.59
C GLY A 31 -2.21 17.61 -8.00
N GLN A 32 -2.88 16.84 -8.88
CA GLN A 32 -3.76 15.74 -8.48
C GLN A 32 -3.00 14.51 -7.94
N GLY A 33 -1.67 14.53 -8.03
CA GLY A 33 -0.83 13.40 -7.68
C GLY A 33 -0.88 12.30 -8.73
N VAL A 34 -0.62 11.08 -8.30
CA VAL A 34 -0.46 9.90 -9.14
C VAL A 34 -1.13 8.70 -8.47
N ILE A 35 -1.61 7.75 -9.26
CA ILE A 35 -2.29 6.55 -8.73
C ILE A 35 -1.27 5.71 -7.95
N ALA A 36 -1.56 5.43 -6.67
CA ALA A 36 -0.78 4.56 -5.80
C ALA A 36 -1.39 3.15 -5.66
N LEU A 37 -2.72 3.08 -5.71
CA LEU A 37 -3.51 1.84 -5.65
C LEU A 37 -4.72 2.03 -6.56
N GLN A 38 -4.93 1.10 -7.48
CA GLN A 38 -6.13 1.12 -8.31
C GLN A 38 -7.30 0.55 -7.51
N THR A 39 -8.27 1.40 -7.19
CA THR A 39 -9.49 0.99 -6.51
C THR A 39 -10.54 0.54 -7.52
N SER A 40 -11.39 -0.38 -7.09
CA SER A 40 -12.54 -0.89 -7.83
C SER A 40 -13.58 -1.35 -6.81
N GLU A 41 -14.78 -1.73 -7.25
CA GLU A 41 -15.81 -2.28 -6.36
C GLU A 41 -15.29 -3.47 -5.53
N ARG A 42 -14.48 -4.35 -6.14
CA ARG A 42 -13.79 -5.46 -5.46
C ARG A 42 -12.91 -5.00 -4.30
N ASN A 43 -12.14 -3.94 -4.49
CA ASN A 43 -11.11 -3.49 -3.55
C ASN A 43 -11.69 -2.57 -2.49
N GLY A 44 -12.69 -1.77 -2.85
CA GLY A 44 -13.13 -0.63 -2.07
C GLY A 44 -12.12 0.53 -2.07
N ALA A 45 -12.37 1.52 -1.22
CA ALA A 45 -11.51 2.68 -1.07
C ALA A 45 -10.13 2.30 -0.51
N ALA A 46 -9.09 3.06 -0.87
CA ALA A 46 -7.82 2.98 -0.18
C ALA A 46 -8.00 3.46 1.28
N VAL A 47 -7.45 2.72 2.24
CA VAL A 47 -7.59 2.99 3.68
C VAL A 47 -6.26 3.23 4.37
N ALA A 48 -5.14 2.82 3.76
CA ALA A 48 -3.81 3.03 4.32
C ALA A 48 -2.75 3.24 3.23
N ALA A 49 -1.76 4.06 3.55
CA ALA A 49 -0.49 4.18 2.85
C ALA A 49 0.62 4.38 3.89
N LEU A 50 1.60 3.48 3.94
CA LEU A 50 2.66 3.47 4.95
C LEU A 50 4.00 3.19 4.26
N GLN A 51 5.05 3.93 4.64
CA GLN A 51 6.40 3.50 4.30
C GLN A 51 6.76 2.30 5.19
N VAL A 52 7.25 1.24 4.57
CA VAL A 52 7.65 0.01 5.25
C VAL A 52 9.07 -0.39 4.84
N LEU A 53 9.73 -1.07 5.76
CA LEU A 53 11.08 -1.62 5.60
C LEU A 53 11.05 -3.15 5.77
N PRO A 54 12.01 -3.88 5.17
CA PRO A 54 12.15 -5.32 5.39
C PRO A 54 12.27 -5.67 6.89
N GLY A 55 11.69 -6.79 7.29
CA GLY A 55 11.66 -7.26 8.68
C GLY A 55 10.65 -6.53 9.59
N GLN A 56 9.91 -5.54 9.08
CA GLN A 56 8.79 -4.96 9.82
C GLN A 56 7.53 -5.82 9.72
N GLU A 57 6.57 -5.54 10.58
CA GLU A 57 5.24 -6.15 10.56
C GLU A 57 4.17 -5.06 10.54
N ILE A 58 3.02 -5.43 10.00
CA ILE A 58 1.84 -4.58 9.96
C ILE A 58 0.69 -5.24 10.70
N MET A 59 -0.24 -4.42 11.17
CA MET A 59 -1.48 -4.86 11.77
C MET A 59 -2.67 -4.26 11.00
N LEU A 60 -3.54 -5.14 10.52
CA LEU A 60 -4.80 -4.78 9.89
C LEU A 60 -5.92 -5.02 10.89
N ILE A 61 -6.78 -4.03 11.09
CA ILE A 61 -7.91 -4.08 12.02
C ILE A 61 -9.17 -3.76 11.23
N SER A 62 -10.10 -4.72 11.18
CA SER A 62 -11.40 -4.50 10.55
C SER A 62 -12.38 -3.85 11.54
N SER A 63 -13.45 -3.25 11.00
CA SER A 63 -14.50 -2.61 11.80
C SER A 63 -15.27 -3.57 12.71
N ASN A 64 -15.29 -4.87 12.42
CA ASN A 64 -15.87 -5.91 13.28
C ASN A 64 -14.88 -6.48 14.32
N GLY A 65 -13.67 -5.91 14.43
CA GLY A 65 -12.71 -6.28 15.46
C GLY A 65 -11.84 -7.49 15.12
N THR A 66 -11.74 -7.91 13.86
CA THR A 66 -10.74 -8.89 13.43
C THR A 66 -9.38 -8.20 13.32
N LEU A 67 -8.36 -8.79 13.94
CA LEU A 67 -6.97 -8.34 13.85
C LEU A 67 -6.15 -9.36 13.07
N VAL A 68 -5.41 -8.87 12.07
CA VAL A 68 -4.44 -9.67 11.31
C VAL A 68 -3.08 -9.01 11.44
N ARG A 69 -2.08 -9.78 11.86
CA ARG A 69 -0.66 -9.37 11.87
C ARG A 69 0.07 -10.13 10.77
N THR A 70 0.82 -9.41 9.96
CA THR A 70 1.50 -9.97 8.78
C THR A 70 2.88 -9.35 8.66
N ALA A 71 3.89 -10.19 8.35
CA ALA A 71 5.22 -9.67 8.04
C ALA A 71 5.16 -8.90 6.73
N VAL A 72 5.80 -7.73 6.69
CA VAL A 72 5.85 -6.90 5.48
C VAL A 72 6.40 -7.72 4.30
N ASP A 73 7.38 -8.57 4.57
CA ASP A 73 8.05 -9.40 3.57
C ASP A 73 7.13 -10.44 2.90
N GLU A 74 5.98 -10.78 3.49
CA GLU A 74 4.99 -11.70 2.93
C GLU A 74 4.03 -11.01 1.92
N ILE A 75 4.02 -9.68 1.87
CA ILE A 75 3.10 -8.93 1.02
C ILE A 75 3.71 -8.74 -0.37
N SER A 76 2.94 -8.98 -1.42
CA SER A 76 3.45 -8.87 -2.80
C SER A 76 3.95 -7.46 -3.13
N VAL A 77 5.12 -7.41 -3.78
CA VAL A 77 5.65 -6.18 -4.39
C VAL A 77 5.09 -6.06 -5.81
N LEU A 78 4.36 -4.98 -6.06
CA LEU A 78 3.68 -4.73 -7.33
C LEU A 78 3.77 -3.25 -7.69
N GLY A 79 3.66 -2.95 -8.99
CA GLY A 79 3.71 -1.59 -9.48
C GLY A 79 2.54 -0.72 -8.97
N ARG A 80 2.71 0.60 -9.06
CA ARG A 80 1.75 1.58 -8.49
C ARG A 80 0.34 1.50 -9.07
N ASN A 81 0.20 1.34 -10.37
CA ASN A 81 -1.11 1.29 -11.03
C ASN A 81 -1.63 -0.15 -11.15
N THR A 82 -1.84 -0.78 -10.00
CA THR A 82 -2.37 -2.15 -9.88
C THR A 82 -3.36 -2.25 -8.71
N GLN A 83 -4.18 -3.29 -8.67
CA GLN A 83 -5.17 -3.50 -7.60
C GLN A 83 -4.59 -4.14 -6.34
N GLY A 84 -3.39 -4.70 -6.37
CA GLY A 84 -2.85 -5.49 -5.26
C GLY A 84 -3.40 -6.91 -5.19
N VAL A 85 -3.06 -7.60 -4.10
CA VAL A 85 -3.49 -8.97 -3.79
C VAL A 85 -4.26 -9.00 -2.47
N GLY A 86 -5.05 -10.04 -2.24
CA GLY A 86 -5.81 -10.25 -1.01
C GLY A 86 -5.44 -11.56 -0.34
#